data_AF-A0A327H3X5-F1
#
_entry.id   AF-A0A327H3X5-F1
#
_cell.length_a   1.000
_cell.length_b   1.000
_cell.length_c   1.000
_cell.angle_alpha   90.00
_cell.angle_beta   90.00
_cell.angle_gamma   90.00
#
_symmetry.space_group_name_H-M   'P 1'
#
loop_
_entity.id
_entity.type
_entity.pdbx_description
1 polymer ?
#
loop_
_entity_poly.entity_id
_entity_poly.type
_entity_poly.pdbx_seq_one_letter_code
_entity_poly.pdbx_strand_id
1 'polypeptide(L)'
;MAELKRDIVKYIRDRAKNNYDKSSECYICGTDVKLDFHHYYTLAPLIHNWMKKTGHDPKYILAIRDDFIEEHWAELYEHTVTLCHGHHRQLHKVYGRNPALTTAKKQMRWVQIQRDKHGMV
;
A
#
# COMPACT_ATOMS: atom_id res chain seq x y z
N MET A 1 -20.76 21.36 -10.18
CA MET A 1 -19.53 20.86 -9.50
C MET A 1 -18.83 19.93 -10.47
N ALA A 2 -17.54 20.11 -10.72
CA ALA A 2 -16.83 19.30 -11.72
C ALA A 2 -16.63 17.86 -11.21
N GLU A 3 -16.89 16.88 -12.07
CA GLU A 3 -16.58 15.48 -11.78
C GLU A 3 -15.07 15.27 -11.62
N LEU A 4 -14.70 14.36 -10.73
CA LEU A 4 -13.30 13.96 -10.55
C LEU A 4 -12.79 13.26 -11.82
N LYS A 5 -11.64 13.70 -12.33
CA LYS A 5 -11.02 13.12 -13.53
C LYS A 5 -10.36 11.76 -13.28
N ARG A 6 -10.18 11.37 -12.01
CA ARG A 6 -9.51 10.13 -11.58
C ARG A 6 -10.20 9.56 -10.34
N ASP A 7 -9.97 8.28 -10.12
CA ASP A 7 -10.31 7.59 -8.88
C ASP A 7 -9.63 8.25 -7.66
N ILE A 8 -10.34 8.36 -6.52
CA ILE A 8 -9.85 9.03 -5.31
C ILE A 8 -8.55 8.41 -4.76
N VAL A 9 -8.37 7.09 -4.94
CA VAL A 9 -7.16 6.38 -4.53
C VAL A 9 -5.95 6.90 -5.30
N LYS A 10 -6.13 7.30 -6.58
CA LYS A 10 -5.03 7.88 -7.37
C LYS A 10 -4.62 9.24 -6.85
N TYR A 11 -5.56 10.08 -6.41
CA TYR A 11 -5.24 11.42 -5.89
C TYR A 11 -4.44 11.39 -4.58
N ILE A 12 -4.74 10.44 -3.71
CA ILE A 12 -3.98 10.18 -2.48
C ILE A 12 -2.62 9.56 -2.81
N ARG A 13 -2.60 8.49 -3.63
CA ARG A 13 -1.34 7.82 -3.99
C ARG A 13 -0.36 8.75 -4.70
N ASP A 14 -0.83 9.53 -5.67
CA ASP A 14 0.02 10.47 -6.41
C ASP A 14 0.60 11.56 -5.50
N ARG A 15 -0.10 11.90 -4.40
CA ARG A 15 0.39 12.83 -3.39
C ARG A 15 1.42 12.19 -2.45
N ALA A 16 1.17 10.96 -2.01
CA ALA A 16 2.01 10.25 -1.04
C ALA A 16 3.30 9.67 -1.64
N LYS A 17 3.28 9.26 -2.93
CA LYS A 17 4.34 8.46 -3.56
C LYS A 17 5.76 9.05 -3.49
N ASN A 18 5.90 10.38 -3.38
CA ASN A 18 7.21 11.04 -3.34
C ASN A 18 7.94 10.77 -2.02
N ASN A 19 7.21 10.35 -0.98
CA ASN A 19 7.76 10.02 0.34
C ASN A 19 7.88 8.50 0.55
N TYR A 20 7.64 7.68 -0.48
CA TYR A 20 7.79 6.24 -0.37
C TYR A 20 9.27 5.87 -0.26
N ASP A 21 9.64 5.21 0.84
CA ASP A 21 10.97 4.65 1.01
C ASP A 21 11.08 3.28 0.31
N LYS A 22 11.29 3.34 -1.00
CA LYS A 22 11.44 2.14 -1.82
C LYS A 22 12.89 1.65 -1.73
N SER A 23 13.07 0.45 -1.17
CA SER A 23 14.37 -0.21 -1.07
C SER A 23 15.00 -0.47 -2.45
N SER A 24 16.32 -0.59 -2.47
CA SER A 24 17.09 -0.99 -3.65
C SER A 24 16.99 -2.48 -3.97
N GLU A 25 16.40 -3.29 -3.08
CA GLU A 25 16.28 -4.74 -3.25
C GLU A 25 14.95 -5.30 -2.74
N CYS A 26 14.60 -6.48 -3.26
CA CYS A 26 13.47 -7.26 -2.81
C CYS A 26 13.72 -7.79 -1.40
N TYR A 27 12.81 -7.46 -0.48
CA TYR A 27 12.90 -7.94 0.90
C TYR A 27 12.85 -9.48 1.01
N ILE A 28 12.29 -10.21 0.04
CA ILE A 28 12.22 -11.68 0.12
C ILE A 28 13.50 -12.36 -0.38
N CYS A 29 14.13 -11.88 -1.45
CA CYS A 29 15.21 -12.62 -2.12
C CYS A 29 16.45 -11.80 -2.49
N GLY A 30 16.50 -10.51 -2.13
CA GLY A 30 17.66 -9.65 -2.39
C GLY A 30 17.84 -9.23 -3.86
N THR A 31 16.99 -9.65 -4.80
CA THR A 31 17.10 -9.16 -6.18
C THR A 31 16.83 -7.66 -6.25
N ASP A 32 17.57 -6.95 -7.09
CA ASP A 32 17.47 -5.51 -7.35
C ASP A 32 16.68 -5.17 -8.62
N VAL A 33 16.24 -6.18 -9.38
CA VAL A 33 15.52 -5.98 -10.64
C VAL A 33 14.00 -6.00 -10.47
N LYS A 34 13.31 -5.11 -11.21
CA LYS A 34 11.84 -5.04 -11.33
C LYS A 34 11.14 -5.02 -9.96
N LEU A 35 11.47 -4.01 -9.17
CA LEU A 35 10.92 -3.83 -7.83
C LEU A 35 9.56 -3.11 -7.86
N ASP A 36 8.65 -3.58 -7.03
CA ASP A 36 7.33 -3.02 -6.76
C ASP A 36 7.29 -2.55 -5.29
N PHE A 37 6.62 -1.42 -5.03
CA PHE A 37 6.34 -0.92 -3.68
C PHE A 37 4.96 -1.40 -3.25
N HIS A 38 4.88 -2.10 -2.12
CA HIS A 38 3.65 -2.73 -1.65
C HIS A 38 3.22 -2.16 -0.30
N HIS A 39 1.94 -1.79 -0.19
CA HIS A 39 1.32 -1.42 1.09
C HIS A 39 0.62 -2.64 1.70
N TYR A 40 0.96 -3.01 2.93
CA TYR A 40 0.27 -4.12 3.61
C TYR A 40 -1.19 -3.76 3.94
N TYR A 41 -1.45 -2.49 4.23
CA TYR A 41 -2.79 -1.92 4.38
C TYR A 41 -3.24 -1.36 3.03
N THR A 42 -4.09 -2.10 2.32
CA THR A 42 -4.53 -1.71 0.98
C THR A 42 -5.18 -0.33 0.96
N LEU A 43 -4.68 0.57 0.09
CA LEU A 43 -5.15 1.96 0.02
C LEU A 43 -6.66 2.10 -0.19
N ALA A 44 -7.26 1.34 -1.11
CA ALA A 44 -8.67 1.50 -1.44
C ALA A 44 -9.62 1.31 -0.24
N PRO A 45 -9.59 0.16 0.49
CA PRO A 45 -10.42 0.00 1.69
C PRO A 45 -10.01 0.94 2.81
N LEU A 46 -8.73 1.34 2.91
CA LEU A 46 -8.27 2.29 3.91
C LEU A 46 -8.94 3.67 3.70
N ILE A 47 -8.90 4.18 2.47
CA ILE A 47 -9.54 5.44 2.07
C ILE A 47 -11.05 5.37 2.22
N HIS A 48 -11.68 4.29 1.74
CA HIS A 48 -13.14 4.15 1.83
C HIS A 48 -13.63 4.09 3.28
N ASN A 49 -12.91 3.40 4.17
CA ASN A 49 -13.24 3.34 5.59
C ASN A 49 -13.08 4.71 6.26
N TRP A 50 -12.00 5.43 5.96
CA TRP A 50 -11.77 6.77 6.48
C TRP A 50 -12.87 7.74 6.05
N MET A 51 -13.19 7.80 4.75
CA MET A 51 -14.27 8.63 4.21
C MET A 51 -15.62 8.32 4.86
N LYS A 52 -15.93 7.04 5.08
CA LYS A 52 -17.16 6.62 5.77
C LYS A 52 -17.17 7.08 7.24
N LYS A 53 -16.03 7.02 7.92
CA LYS A 53 -15.88 7.40 9.33
C LYS A 53 -16.00 8.91 9.54
N THR A 54 -15.40 9.70 8.65
CA THR A 54 -15.37 11.17 8.75
C THR A 54 -16.57 11.84 8.10
N GLY A 55 -17.27 11.14 7.19
CA GLY A 55 -18.39 11.70 6.43
C GLY A 55 -17.96 12.68 5.35
N HIS A 56 -16.66 12.72 4.99
CA HIS A 56 -16.18 13.56 3.90
C HIS A 56 -16.80 13.18 2.56
N ASP A 57 -17.00 14.18 1.69
CA ASP A 57 -17.46 13.97 0.33
C ASP A 57 -16.24 13.72 -0.59
N PRO A 58 -16.20 12.60 -1.35
CA PRO A 58 -15.12 12.29 -2.28
C PRO A 58 -14.73 13.42 -3.23
N LYS A 59 -15.67 14.30 -3.62
CA LYS A 59 -15.36 15.43 -4.51
C LYS A 59 -14.32 16.40 -3.95
N TYR A 60 -14.14 16.42 -2.63
CA TYR A 60 -13.16 17.26 -1.95
C TYR A 60 -11.82 16.56 -1.70
N ILE A 61 -11.57 15.39 -2.30
CA ILE A 61 -10.35 14.59 -2.08
C ILE A 61 -9.05 15.40 -2.19
N LEU A 62 -8.97 16.37 -3.10
CA LEU A 62 -7.78 17.20 -3.28
C LEU A 62 -7.49 18.11 -2.08
N ALA A 63 -8.54 18.54 -1.36
CA ALA A 63 -8.43 19.40 -0.18
C ALA A 63 -8.14 18.58 1.08
N ILE A 64 -8.66 17.35 1.17
CA ILE A 64 -8.62 16.52 2.39
C ILE A 64 -7.55 15.42 2.35
N ARG A 65 -6.87 15.21 1.21
CA ARG A 65 -5.90 14.11 1.06
C ARG A 65 -4.69 14.25 1.98
N ASP A 66 -4.31 15.47 2.34
CA ASP A 66 -3.15 15.69 3.22
C ASP A 66 -3.52 15.28 4.66
N ASP A 67 -4.75 15.57 5.12
CA ASP A 67 -5.29 15.09 6.39
C ASP A 67 -5.33 13.55 6.46
N PHE A 68 -5.82 12.90 5.38
CA PHE A 68 -5.78 11.43 5.29
C PHE A 68 -4.35 10.88 5.39
N ILE A 69 -3.38 11.54 4.75
CA ILE A 69 -1.99 11.09 4.75
C ILE A 69 -1.37 11.23 6.14
N GLU A 70 -1.67 12.32 6.84
CA GLU A 70 -1.19 12.56 8.20
C GLU A 70 -1.79 11.53 9.18
N GLU A 71 -3.10 11.31 9.12
CA GLU A 71 -3.79 10.35 9.99
C GLU A 71 -3.35 8.90 9.77
N HIS A 72 -2.87 8.55 8.56
CA HIS A 72 -2.56 7.16 8.16
C HIS A 72 -1.10 7.02 7.71
N TRP A 73 -0.23 7.79 8.36
CA TRP A 73 1.21 7.82 8.06
C TRP A 73 1.84 6.43 8.11
N ALA A 74 1.56 5.67 9.17
CA ALA A 74 2.12 4.34 9.36
C ALA A 74 1.70 3.39 8.22
N GLU A 75 0.42 3.36 7.83
CA GLU A 75 -0.07 2.52 6.74
C GLU A 75 0.50 2.88 5.38
N LEU A 76 0.79 4.18 5.16
CA LEU A 76 1.30 4.68 3.90
C LEU A 76 2.81 4.49 3.74
N TYR A 77 3.57 4.62 4.82
CA TYR A 77 5.03 4.72 4.75
C TYR A 77 5.74 3.61 5.53
N GLU A 78 5.27 3.25 6.72
CA GLU A 78 5.96 2.30 7.60
C GLU A 78 5.55 0.85 7.36
N HIS A 79 4.26 0.60 7.13
CA HIS A 79 3.69 -0.72 6.90
C HIS A 79 3.70 -1.05 5.41
N THR A 80 4.89 -0.97 4.85
CA THR A 80 5.16 -1.19 3.42
C THR A 80 6.32 -2.15 3.24
N VAL A 81 6.49 -2.66 2.02
CA VAL A 81 7.63 -3.50 1.66
C VAL A 81 7.95 -3.34 0.19
N THR A 82 9.25 -3.41 -0.11
CA THR A 82 9.72 -3.50 -1.50
C THR A 82 9.91 -4.96 -1.87
N LEU A 83 9.23 -5.41 -2.92
CA LEU A 83 9.29 -6.79 -3.42
C LEU A 83 9.62 -6.77 -4.90
N CYS A 84 10.31 -7.80 -5.40
CA CYS A 84 10.40 -7.99 -6.83
C CYS A 84 9.01 -8.32 -7.40
N HIS A 85 8.80 -8.04 -8.67
CA HIS A 85 7.53 -8.27 -9.35
C HIS A 85 7.05 -9.73 -9.21
N GLY A 86 7.98 -10.69 -9.17
CA GLY A 86 7.66 -12.11 -8.95
C GLY A 86 6.98 -12.36 -7.61
N HIS A 87 7.62 -11.94 -6.51
CA HIS A 87 7.07 -12.14 -5.16
C HIS A 87 5.86 -11.25 -4.89
N HIS A 88 5.82 -10.03 -5.44
CA HIS A 88 4.66 -9.16 -5.34
C HIS A 88 3.41 -9.81 -5.97
N ARG A 89 3.55 -10.44 -7.15
CA ARG A 89 2.46 -11.21 -7.77
C ARG A 89 2.07 -12.45 -6.96
N GLN A 90 3.03 -13.13 -6.32
CA GLN A 90 2.72 -14.27 -5.46
C GLN A 90 1.91 -13.84 -4.23
N LEU A 91 2.27 -12.73 -3.60
CA LEU A 91 1.51 -12.16 -2.48
C LEU A 91 0.06 -11.86 -2.92
N HIS A 92 -0.11 -11.22 -4.07
CA HIS A 92 -1.44 -10.97 -4.64
C HIS A 92 -2.18 -12.22 -5.10
N LYS A 93 -1.51 -13.33 -5.39
CA LYS A 93 -2.16 -14.63 -5.64
C LYS A 93 -2.77 -15.20 -4.36
N VAL A 94 -2.17 -14.94 -3.20
CA VAL A 94 -2.64 -15.43 -1.89
C VAL A 94 -3.76 -14.54 -1.32
N TYR A 95 -3.58 -13.22 -1.35
CA TYR A 95 -4.48 -12.27 -0.68
C TYR A 95 -5.40 -11.51 -1.64
N GLY A 96 -5.19 -11.64 -2.95
CA GLY A 96 -5.88 -10.83 -3.96
C GLY A 96 -5.24 -9.44 -4.14
N ARG A 97 -5.77 -8.66 -5.09
CA ARG A 97 -5.30 -7.29 -5.39
C ARG A 97 -5.88 -6.23 -4.46
N ASN A 98 -7.00 -6.54 -3.80
CA ASN A 98 -7.69 -5.63 -2.89
C ASN A 98 -8.06 -6.34 -1.56
N PRO A 99 -7.08 -6.86 -0.81
CA PRO A 99 -7.36 -7.57 0.43
C PRO A 99 -7.95 -6.66 1.52
N ALA A 100 -8.73 -7.26 2.42
CA ALA A 100 -9.24 -6.58 3.61
C ALA A 100 -8.10 -6.14 4.55
N LEU A 101 -8.28 -5.00 5.23
CA LEU A 101 -7.26 -4.42 6.13
C LEU A 101 -6.85 -5.37 7.26
N THR A 102 -7.75 -6.23 7.72
CA THR A 102 -7.49 -7.24 8.75
C THR A 102 -6.45 -8.29 8.35
N THR A 103 -6.10 -8.36 7.06
CA THR A 103 -5.09 -9.29 6.56
C THR A 103 -3.66 -8.73 6.60
N ALA A 104 -3.46 -7.43 6.88
CA ALA A 104 -2.14 -6.79 6.81
C ALA A 104 -1.06 -7.57 7.59
N LYS A 105 -1.33 -7.90 8.87
CA LYS A 105 -0.41 -8.71 9.70
C LYS A 105 -0.15 -10.11 9.13
N LYS A 106 -1.13 -10.72 8.45
CA LYS A 106 -0.96 -12.01 7.77
C LYS A 106 -0.04 -11.87 6.55
N GLN A 107 -0.19 -10.79 5.78
CA GLN A 107 0.67 -10.48 4.65
C GLN A 107 2.11 -10.25 5.09
N MET A 108 2.34 -9.46 6.14
CA MET A 108 3.67 -9.25 6.75
C MET A 108 4.33 -10.58 7.15
N ARG A 109 3.58 -11.43 7.87
CA ARG A 109 4.05 -12.76 8.27
C ARG A 109 4.35 -13.65 7.07
N TRP A 110 3.52 -13.63 6.03
CA TRP A 110 3.76 -14.40 4.82
C TRP A 110 5.05 -13.95 4.12
N VAL A 111 5.29 -12.64 4.03
CA VAL A 111 6.52 -12.07 3.47
C VAL A 111 7.74 -12.55 4.26
N GLN A 112 7.68 -12.49 5.60
CA GLN A 112 8.77 -12.99 6.44
C GLN A 112 9.03 -14.48 6.21
N ILE A 113 7.98 -15.31 6.19
CA ILE A 113 8.11 -16.75 5.90
C ILE A 113 8.74 -16.99 4.53
N GLN A 114 8.41 -16.18 3.51
CA GLN A 114 9.08 -16.32 2.21
C GLN A 114 10.55 -15.91 2.29
N ARG A 115 10.88 -14.83 2.99
CA ARG A 115 12.26 -14.39 3.20
C ARG A 115 13.09 -15.48 3.87
N ASP A 116 12.56 -16.10 4.92
CA ASP A 116 13.24 -17.18 5.65
C ASP A 116 13.50 -18.39 4.74
N LYS A 117 12.55 -18.74 3.87
CA LYS A 117 12.70 -19.82 2.87
C LYS A 117 13.78 -19.53 1.82
N HIS A 118 14.12 -18.26 1.59
CA HIS A 118 15.22 -17.87 0.70
C HIS A 118 16.56 -17.74 1.45
N GLY A 119 16.61 -18.05 2.75
CA GLY A 119 17.85 -18.05 3.53
C GLY A 119 18.41 -16.66 3.86
N MET A 120 17.57 -15.62 3.84
CA MET A 120 17.99 -14.22 4.04
C MET A 120 17.94 -13.81 5.53
N VAL A 121 18.16 -14.75 6.45
CA VAL A 121 18.10 -14.58 7.91
C VAL A 121 19.49 -14.64 8.51
#